data_AF-A0AAD6BDC4-F1
#
_entry.id   AF-A0AAD6BDC4-F1
#
_cell.length_a   1.000
_cell.length_b   1.000
_cell.length_c   1.000
_cell.angle_alpha   90.00
_cell.angle_beta   90.00
_cell.angle_gamma   90.00
#
_symmetry.space_group_name_H-M   'P 1'
#
loop_
_entity.id
_entity.type
_entity.pdbx_description
1 polymer ?
#
loop_
_entity_poly.entity_id
_entity_poly.type
_entity_poly.pdbx_seq_one_letter_code
_entity_poly.pdbx_strand_id
1 'polypeptide(L)'
;MLANQLRKLAVGEDHPTVITFDMALYEKVVQLLDARPDLKQMVVPRLGELHVVMAALRALGASMENSGIDDAWMEADVYGPATTRQILKCTHYKRALHAHIYSYVALYEMALEEFFNDNPQLKYVCLKATEGVEAACSEGKDIKAESVKQVNRTLLEATAEVITAFQEWEEQKSQHAMFQVMMSYLHRVETILFFVAATRNADLELHLQAGEALSKLFFAMDHIMYKRLWPRYIADMHDLRINHPQTWEELHAGNISVTKSVIPFVSVGEDHTCENLNKLMKIRSGIIGISNNANARQRFFKVTPELSRLSKEFKSQFDMEADRTTEHHELGPSAVKRAHCTIDKIKAAILSHGNPFTTEGDKLYNVITLVYIPDEYVPQILNADVTGQKLYEDYMSERINGDVSLWAPVKKVNNKMFLSGNKKITVKLRDNTVDLKETKDLFARTDSLKSATRDKRRQGKAIQNQVRDDTNIKHISLSRFLSHDQTKADLTDYLAAKIREYNRGSSKLIITSASGNTRSNKYLLFEENNHEEADTLLIHQAVLASHRNPADAQLMFFSPDTDILVLVTANYDLLLKNTSISMASGVVQIEPLWQALGKERTKALPAFHAFTGADNTGRFSRIRKAT
;
A
#
# COMPACT_ATOMS: atom_id res chain seq x y z
N MET A 1 -29.47 1.67 33.40
CA MET A 1 -29.50 0.47 34.27
C MET A 1 -28.81 -0.73 33.62
N LEU A 2 -29.23 -1.20 32.44
CA LEU A 2 -28.68 -2.42 31.83
C LEU A 2 -27.15 -2.39 31.56
N ALA A 3 -26.61 -1.28 31.05
CA ALA A 3 -25.17 -1.16 30.76
C ALA A 3 -24.31 -1.16 32.03
N ASN A 4 -24.79 -0.57 33.12
CA ASN A 4 -24.06 -0.53 34.39
C ASN A 4 -24.11 -1.89 35.10
N GLN A 5 -25.21 -2.63 34.97
CA GLN A 5 -25.30 -4.02 35.44
C GLN A 5 -24.41 -4.96 34.62
N LEU A 6 -24.39 -4.83 33.29
CA LEU A 6 -23.50 -5.61 32.41
C LEU A 6 -22.02 -5.31 32.70
N ARG A 7 -21.67 -4.04 32.96
CA ARG A 7 -20.33 -3.64 33.40
C ARG A 7 -19.94 -4.35 34.70
N LYS A 8 -20.78 -4.25 35.73
CA LYS A 8 -20.55 -4.89 37.03
C LYS A 8 -20.40 -6.41 36.92
N LEU A 9 -21.19 -7.04 36.06
CA LEU A 9 -21.11 -8.48 35.77
C LEU A 9 -19.83 -8.88 35.02
N ALA A 10 -19.31 -8.03 34.15
CA ALA A 10 -18.16 -8.35 33.30
C ALA A 10 -16.80 -7.98 33.91
N VAL A 11 -16.73 -6.89 34.68
CA VAL A 11 -15.46 -6.31 35.17
C VAL A 11 -15.41 -6.23 36.71
N GLY A 12 -16.53 -6.47 37.41
CA GLY A 12 -16.64 -6.28 38.87
C GLY A 12 -17.14 -4.87 39.25
N GLU A 13 -17.55 -4.68 40.51
CA GLU A 13 -18.11 -3.40 40.98
C GLU A 13 -17.06 -2.28 41.10
N ASP A 14 -15.80 -2.66 41.38
CA ASP A 14 -14.74 -1.72 41.78
C ASP A 14 -13.71 -1.41 40.68
N HIS A 15 -13.79 -2.07 39.51
CA HIS A 15 -12.81 -1.89 38.44
C HIS A 15 -13.31 -0.97 37.31
N PRO A 16 -12.53 0.03 36.89
CA PRO A 16 -12.89 0.84 35.74
C PRO A 16 -12.86 -0.02 34.47
N THR A 17 -13.73 0.32 33.52
CA THR A 17 -13.76 -0.36 32.22
C THR A 17 -12.80 0.31 31.27
N VAL A 18 -11.78 -0.43 30.82
CA VAL A 18 -10.87 0.02 29.79
C VAL A 18 -11.55 -0.14 28.43
N ILE A 19 -11.60 0.93 27.63
CA ILE A 19 -12.23 0.90 26.31
C ILE A 19 -11.33 1.61 25.29
N THR A 20 -10.98 0.90 24.22
CA THR A 20 -10.21 1.47 23.12
C THR A 20 -11.11 2.16 22.08
N PHE A 21 -10.72 3.37 21.67
CA PHE A 21 -11.41 4.20 20.70
C PHE A 21 -10.50 4.62 19.55
N ASP A 22 -11.09 4.87 18.37
CA ASP A 22 -10.42 5.69 17.37
C ASP A 22 -10.33 7.16 17.83
N MET A 23 -9.49 7.96 17.17
CA MET A 23 -9.25 9.35 17.57
C MET A 23 -10.51 10.22 17.59
N ALA A 24 -11.45 10.01 16.66
CA ALA A 24 -12.66 10.82 16.56
C ALA A 24 -13.64 10.53 17.71
N LEU A 25 -13.77 9.26 18.09
CA LEU A 25 -14.56 8.84 19.24
C LEU A 25 -13.87 9.22 20.55
N TYR A 26 -12.54 9.04 20.63
CA TYR A 26 -11.75 9.40 21.80
C TYR A 26 -11.93 10.88 22.17
N GLU A 27 -11.89 11.79 21.18
CA GLU A 27 -12.19 13.21 21.41
C GLU A 27 -13.53 13.43 22.13
N LYS A 28 -14.60 12.75 21.68
CA LYS A 28 -15.93 12.86 22.29
C LYS A 28 -15.99 12.26 23.68
N VAL A 29 -15.27 11.16 23.90
CA VAL A 29 -15.16 10.53 25.22
C VAL A 29 -14.42 11.44 26.19
N VAL A 30 -13.31 12.06 25.80
CA VAL A 30 -12.58 13.01 26.65
C VAL A 30 -13.45 14.22 27.00
N GLN A 31 -14.19 14.78 26.03
CA GLN A 31 -15.17 15.86 26.29
C GLN A 31 -16.24 15.44 27.32
N LEU A 32 -16.76 14.21 27.19
CA LEU A 32 -17.75 13.68 28.12
C LEU A 32 -17.15 13.50 29.52
N LEU A 33 -15.95 12.92 29.62
CA LEU A 33 -15.28 12.68 30.90
C LEU A 33 -14.91 13.98 31.61
N ASP A 34 -14.48 15.00 30.87
CA ASP A 34 -14.21 16.33 31.44
C ASP A 34 -15.50 17.01 31.93
N ALA A 35 -16.64 16.81 31.26
CA ALA A 35 -17.94 17.30 31.70
C ALA A 35 -18.58 16.46 32.83
N ARG A 36 -18.15 15.20 32.99
CA ARG A 36 -18.69 14.23 33.95
C ARG A 36 -17.58 13.52 34.72
N PRO A 37 -16.98 14.18 35.74
CA PRO A 37 -15.91 13.61 36.54
C PRO A 37 -16.30 12.30 37.25
N ASP A 38 -17.58 12.10 37.55
CA ASP A 38 -18.12 10.85 38.11
C ASP A 38 -17.86 9.64 37.22
N LEU A 39 -17.75 9.84 35.90
CA LEU A 39 -17.45 8.78 34.94
C LEU A 39 -15.95 8.48 34.83
N LYS A 40 -15.06 9.40 35.25
CA LYS A 40 -13.60 9.20 35.19
C LYS A 40 -13.15 8.02 36.04
N GLN A 41 -13.84 7.74 37.14
CA GLN A 41 -13.58 6.58 37.99
C GLN A 41 -14.11 5.26 37.41
N MET A 42 -14.98 5.34 36.39
CA MET A 42 -15.68 4.17 35.84
C MET A 42 -15.11 3.72 34.48
N VAL A 43 -14.47 4.60 33.73
CA VAL A 43 -14.04 4.33 32.35
C VAL A 43 -12.63 4.87 32.13
N VAL A 44 -11.74 4.01 31.62
CA VAL A 44 -10.38 4.38 31.18
C VAL A 44 -10.35 4.32 29.65
N PRO A 45 -10.37 5.47 28.96
CA PRO A 45 -10.34 5.49 27.51
C PRO A 45 -8.92 5.27 26.99
N ARG A 46 -8.76 4.35 26.04
CA ARG A 46 -7.51 4.15 25.31
C ARG A 46 -7.64 4.56 23.85
N LEU A 47 -6.52 4.97 23.26
CA LEU A 47 -6.43 5.24 21.83
C LEU A 47 -5.95 4.01 21.08
N GLY A 48 -6.63 3.70 19.98
CA GLY A 48 -6.33 2.56 19.14
C GLY A 48 -4.99 2.67 18.41
N GLU A 49 -4.13 1.68 18.65
CA GLU A 49 -2.79 1.50 18.08
C GLU A 49 -2.76 1.64 16.56
N LEU A 50 -3.68 0.94 15.86
CA LEU A 50 -3.69 0.91 14.40
C LEU A 50 -3.85 2.31 13.84
N HIS A 51 -4.78 3.09 14.41
CA HIS A 51 -5.04 4.44 13.93
C HIS A 51 -3.92 5.41 14.28
N VAL A 52 -3.25 5.23 15.43
CA VAL A 52 -2.06 6.02 15.82
C VAL A 52 -0.92 5.76 14.84
N VAL A 53 -0.58 4.49 14.56
CA VAL A 53 0.47 4.15 13.58
C VAL A 53 0.12 4.64 12.19
N MET A 54 -1.15 4.51 11.76
CA MET A 54 -1.60 5.04 10.48
C MET A 54 -1.45 6.57 10.40
N ALA A 55 -1.72 7.29 11.49
CA ALA A 55 -1.51 8.74 11.55
C ALA A 55 -0.01 9.08 11.48
N ALA A 56 0.84 8.33 12.18
CA ALA A 56 2.29 8.53 12.15
C ALA A 56 2.88 8.25 10.76
N LEU A 57 2.45 7.18 10.09
CA LEU A 57 2.84 6.88 8.71
C LEU A 57 2.36 7.97 7.73
N ARG A 58 1.20 8.60 7.97
CA ARG A 58 0.78 9.78 7.18
C ARG A 58 1.66 10.99 7.44
N ALA A 59 2.08 11.21 8.69
CA ALA A 59 3.03 12.27 9.03
C ALA A 59 4.37 12.07 8.31
N LEU A 60 4.89 10.85 8.38
CA LEU A 60 6.10 10.44 7.69
C LEU A 60 5.98 10.62 6.17
N GLY A 61 4.92 10.09 5.56
CA GLY A 61 4.67 10.20 4.13
C GLY A 61 4.56 11.67 3.67
N ALA A 62 3.84 12.51 4.41
CA ALA A 62 3.73 13.95 4.09
C ALA A 62 5.08 14.69 4.23
N SER A 63 5.94 14.25 5.14
CA SER A 63 7.27 14.85 5.34
C SER A 63 8.25 14.50 4.21
N MET A 64 8.04 13.38 3.51
CA MET A 64 8.96 12.85 2.50
C MET A 64 8.39 12.79 1.08
N GLU A 65 7.14 13.17 0.84
CA GLU A 65 6.56 13.19 -0.51
C GLU A 65 7.38 14.12 -1.41
N ASN A 66 7.80 13.62 -2.58
CA ASN A 66 8.79 14.22 -3.49
C ASN A 66 10.23 14.35 -2.96
N SER A 67 10.62 13.65 -1.89
CA SER A 67 12.04 13.57 -1.50
C SER A 67 12.86 12.68 -2.44
N GLY A 68 12.19 11.85 -3.23
CA GLY A 68 12.79 10.86 -4.13
C GLY A 68 12.77 9.44 -3.57
N ILE A 69 12.41 9.23 -2.29
CA ILE A 69 12.17 7.88 -1.76
C ILE A 69 10.96 7.24 -2.48
N ASP A 70 9.93 8.04 -2.71
CA ASP A 70 8.73 7.66 -3.46
C ASP A 70 9.02 7.40 -4.94
N ASP A 71 9.93 8.18 -5.53
CA ASP A 71 10.45 7.95 -6.89
C ASP A 71 11.30 6.67 -6.95
N ALA A 72 12.11 6.40 -5.93
CA ALA A 72 12.93 5.19 -5.84
C ALA A 72 12.06 3.93 -5.86
N TRP A 73 10.90 3.95 -5.20
CA TRP A 73 9.95 2.84 -5.26
C TRP A 73 9.41 2.57 -6.67
N MET A 74 9.19 3.64 -7.44
CA MET A 74 8.68 3.55 -8.81
C MET A 74 9.78 3.12 -9.77
N GLU A 75 10.99 3.66 -9.62
CA GLU A 75 12.15 3.33 -10.44
C GLU A 75 12.63 1.90 -10.22
N ALA A 76 12.59 1.44 -8.97
CA ALA A 76 12.89 0.06 -8.59
C ALA A 76 11.83 -0.96 -9.06
N ASP A 77 10.73 -0.51 -9.68
CA ASP A 77 9.56 -1.32 -10.07
C ASP A 77 8.99 -2.13 -8.89
N VAL A 78 8.96 -1.50 -7.71
CA VAL A 78 8.40 -2.09 -6.48
C VAL A 78 6.94 -1.68 -6.33
N TYR A 79 6.64 -0.40 -6.54
CA TYR A 79 5.29 0.15 -6.44
C TYR A 79 4.98 1.09 -7.60
N GLY A 80 3.82 0.91 -8.24
CA GLY A 80 3.32 1.84 -9.24
C GLY A 80 2.78 3.16 -8.64
N PRO A 81 2.57 4.22 -9.45
CA PRO A 81 2.26 5.57 -8.97
C PRO A 81 1.00 5.67 -8.08
N ALA A 82 -0.04 4.89 -8.39
CA ALA A 82 -1.25 4.85 -7.57
C ALA A 82 -0.99 4.24 -6.20
N THR A 83 -0.16 3.20 -6.16
CA THR A 83 0.23 2.49 -4.93
C THR A 83 1.14 3.36 -4.07
N THR A 84 2.10 4.07 -4.66
CA THR A 84 2.96 5.04 -3.97
C THR A 84 2.15 6.10 -3.25
N ARG A 85 1.16 6.71 -3.92
CA ARG A 85 0.24 7.67 -3.28
C ARG A 85 -0.58 7.05 -2.14
N GLN A 86 -0.96 5.78 -2.25
CA GLN A 86 -1.68 5.07 -1.18
C GLN A 86 -0.78 4.80 0.03
N ILE A 87 0.51 4.53 -0.21
CA ILE A 87 1.53 4.35 0.84
C ILE A 87 1.74 5.67 1.59
N LEU A 88 2.06 6.75 0.88
CA LEU A 88 2.30 8.08 1.48
C LEU A 88 1.10 8.59 2.28
N LYS A 89 -0.13 8.33 1.80
CA LYS A 89 -1.37 8.69 2.51
C LYS A 89 -1.82 7.65 3.55
N CYS A 90 -1.06 6.57 3.73
CA CYS A 90 -1.40 5.41 4.54
C CYS A 90 -2.88 5.00 4.41
N THR A 91 -3.35 4.75 3.19
CA THR A 91 -4.69 4.18 2.97
C THR A 91 -4.68 2.66 3.11
N HIS A 92 -3.50 2.04 2.99
CA HIS A 92 -3.28 0.61 3.21
C HIS A 92 -2.17 0.42 4.24
N TYR A 93 -2.56 0.26 5.51
CA TYR A 93 -1.66 0.12 6.67
C TYR A 93 -0.46 -0.82 6.42
N LYS A 94 -0.71 -2.11 6.14
CA LYS A 94 0.36 -3.10 6.00
C LYS A 94 1.36 -2.74 4.89
N ARG A 95 0.83 -2.28 3.75
CA ARG A 95 1.68 -1.91 2.61
C ARG A 95 2.51 -0.67 2.91
N ALA A 96 1.94 0.32 3.58
CA ALA A 96 2.66 1.52 3.97
C ALA A 96 3.79 1.21 4.96
N LEU A 97 3.47 0.42 6.00
CA LEU A 97 4.47 -0.01 6.98
C LEU A 97 5.62 -0.79 6.33
N HIS A 98 5.32 -1.77 5.47
CA HIS A 98 6.35 -2.55 4.77
C HIS A 98 7.20 -1.69 3.82
N ALA A 99 6.60 -0.77 3.06
CA ALA A 99 7.35 0.11 2.16
C ALA A 99 8.38 0.96 2.92
N HIS A 100 7.97 1.54 4.05
CA HIS A 100 8.86 2.32 4.90
C HIS A 100 9.92 1.47 5.60
N ILE A 101 9.60 0.24 6.04
CA ILE A 101 10.58 -0.72 6.58
C ILE A 101 11.64 -1.06 5.52
N TYR A 102 11.24 -1.41 4.30
CA TYR A 102 12.20 -1.76 3.24
C TYR A 102 13.09 -0.58 2.87
N SER A 103 12.52 0.63 2.83
CA SER A 103 13.29 1.85 2.59
C SER A 103 14.23 2.18 3.73
N TYR A 104 13.79 1.95 4.97
CA TYR A 104 14.60 2.11 6.17
C TYR A 104 15.80 1.18 6.11
N VAL A 105 15.62 -0.12 5.87
CA VAL A 105 16.74 -1.06 5.77
C VAL A 105 17.68 -0.68 4.63
N ALA A 106 17.15 -0.35 3.45
CA ALA A 106 17.97 0.05 2.29
C ALA A 106 18.85 1.28 2.58
N LEU A 107 18.28 2.32 3.19
CA LEU A 107 18.99 3.54 3.56
C LEU A 107 19.95 3.32 4.73
N TYR A 108 19.55 2.55 5.73
CA TYR A 108 20.39 2.24 6.89
C TYR A 108 21.60 1.40 6.49
N GLU A 109 21.45 0.44 5.57
CA GLU A 109 22.58 -0.30 5.00
C GLU A 109 23.57 0.62 4.26
N MET A 110 23.08 1.61 3.50
CA MET A 110 23.94 2.60 2.85
C MET A 110 24.68 3.47 3.87
N ALA A 111 24.00 3.92 4.93
CA ALA A 111 24.63 4.69 5.99
C ALA A 111 25.70 3.86 6.75
N LEU A 112 25.38 2.60 7.08
CA LEU A 112 26.32 1.69 7.74
C LEU A 112 27.55 1.39 6.87
N GLU A 113 27.38 1.26 5.56
CA GLU A 113 28.51 1.07 4.64
C GLU A 113 29.48 2.25 4.71
N GLU A 114 28.97 3.49 4.70
CA GLU A 114 29.82 4.68 4.85
C GLU A 114 30.43 4.80 6.25
N PHE A 115 29.68 4.50 7.30
CA PHE A 115 30.21 4.46 8.67
C PHE A 115 31.38 3.47 8.80
N PHE A 116 31.26 2.29 8.20
CA PHE A 116 32.31 1.27 8.23
C PHE A 116 33.47 1.57 7.27
N ASN A 117 33.25 2.34 6.22
CA ASN A 117 34.35 2.86 5.39
C ASN A 117 35.22 3.84 6.20
N ASP A 118 34.58 4.69 7.00
CA ASP A 118 35.25 5.62 7.91
C ASP A 118 35.85 4.89 9.15
N ASN A 119 35.27 3.75 9.55
CA ASN A 119 35.68 2.97 10.73
C ASN A 119 35.87 1.46 10.45
N PRO A 120 36.88 1.05 9.64
CA PRO A 120 37.05 -0.35 9.23
C PRO A 120 37.26 -1.34 10.38
N GLN A 121 37.87 -0.89 11.48
CA GLN A 121 38.10 -1.69 12.69
C GLN A 121 36.78 -2.12 13.35
N LEU A 122 35.77 -1.25 13.36
CA LEU A 122 34.47 -1.53 13.97
C LEU A 122 33.67 -2.53 13.14
N LYS A 123 33.85 -2.52 11.80
CA LYS A 123 33.27 -3.53 10.92
C LYS A 123 33.71 -4.95 11.30
N TYR A 124 35.00 -5.13 11.60
CA TYR A 124 35.53 -6.42 12.03
C TYR A 124 34.95 -6.85 13.37
N VAL A 125 34.81 -5.92 14.34
CA VAL A 125 34.16 -6.19 15.63
C VAL A 125 32.73 -6.69 15.43
N CYS A 126 31.93 -6.01 14.60
CA CYS A 126 30.56 -6.42 14.30
C CYS A 126 30.50 -7.80 13.63
N LEU A 127 31.30 -8.04 12.59
CA LEU A 127 31.30 -9.32 11.86
C LEU A 127 31.65 -10.50 12.78
N LYS A 128 32.70 -10.34 13.61
CA LYS A 128 33.09 -11.36 14.59
C LYS A 128 31.99 -11.61 15.62
N ALA A 129 31.31 -10.56 16.06
CA ALA A 129 30.19 -10.70 16.99
C ALA A 129 28.99 -11.44 16.34
N THR A 130 28.73 -11.20 15.05
CA THR A 130 27.64 -11.88 14.32
C THR A 130 27.92 -13.36 14.04
N GLU A 131 29.18 -13.76 13.79
CA GLU A 131 29.56 -15.18 13.62
C GLU A 131 29.15 -16.03 14.83
N GLY A 132 29.30 -15.49 16.04
CA GLY A 132 28.88 -16.16 17.28
C GLY A 132 27.37 -16.36 17.38
N VAL A 133 26.57 -15.45 16.82
CA VAL A 133 25.11 -15.55 16.75
C VAL A 133 24.69 -16.59 15.70
N GLU A 134 25.29 -16.55 14.51
CA GLU A 134 24.99 -17.50 13.44
C GLU A 134 25.31 -18.94 13.83
N ALA A 135 26.45 -19.16 14.50
CA ALA A 135 26.82 -20.47 15.05
C ALA A 135 25.80 -20.94 16.09
N ALA A 136 25.40 -20.06 17.03
CA ALA A 136 24.40 -20.38 18.06
C ALA A 136 23.01 -20.68 17.46
N CYS A 137 22.62 -20.00 16.38
CA CYS A 137 21.37 -20.25 15.68
C CYS A 137 21.40 -21.53 14.83
N SER A 138 22.57 -21.96 14.37
CA SER A 138 22.74 -23.13 13.48
C SER A 138 22.74 -24.47 14.23
N GLU A 139 23.05 -24.50 15.52
CA GLU A 139 23.18 -25.75 16.30
C GLU A 139 21.85 -26.43 16.72
N GLY A 140 20.69 -25.85 16.39
CA GLY A 140 19.43 -26.61 16.29
C GLY A 140 18.70 -27.02 17.59
N LYS A 141 17.40 -26.69 17.60
CA LYS A 141 16.24 -27.24 18.34
C LYS A 141 16.24 -27.41 19.88
N ASP A 142 17.38 -27.49 20.55
CA ASP A 142 17.46 -27.57 22.02
C ASP A 142 18.29 -26.41 22.60
N ILE A 143 18.18 -25.24 21.97
CA ILE A 143 18.85 -24.06 22.48
C ILE A 143 18.17 -23.65 23.78
N LYS A 144 18.81 -23.95 24.91
CA LYS A 144 18.43 -23.39 26.21
C LYS A 144 18.40 -21.88 26.04
N ALA A 145 17.26 -21.24 26.33
CA ALA A 145 17.07 -19.79 26.21
C ALA A 145 18.21 -18.98 26.89
N GLU A 146 18.86 -19.55 27.91
CA GLU A 146 20.09 -19.06 28.56
C GLU A 146 21.27 -18.83 27.59
N SER A 147 21.52 -19.76 26.65
CA SER A 147 22.65 -19.69 25.71
C SER A 147 22.47 -18.54 24.71
N VAL A 148 21.27 -18.41 24.14
CA VAL A 148 20.92 -17.28 23.26
C VAL A 148 20.94 -15.96 24.01
N LYS A 149 20.46 -15.92 25.26
CA LYS A 149 20.56 -14.73 26.11
C LYS A 149 22.02 -14.33 26.38
N GLN A 150 22.91 -15.29 26.59
CA GLN A 150 24.32 -15.02 26.81
C GLN A 150 24.99 -14.49 25.54
N VAL A 151 24.74 -15.11 24.39
CA VAL A 151 25.25 -14.65 23.09
C VAL A 151 24.71 -13.26 22.75
N ASN A 152 23.42 -12.99 22.98
CA ASN A 152 22.85 -11.65 22.82
C ASN A 152 23.51 -10.63 23.75
N ARG A 153 23.82 -11.01 25.00
CA ARG A 153 24.51 -10.11 25.95
C ARG A 153 25.91 -9.76 25.47
N THR A 154 26.67 -10.76 24.99
CA THR A 154 27.99 -10.54 24.41
C THR A 154 27.92 -9.70 23.13
N LEU A 155 26.88 -9.86 22.31
CA LEU A 155 26.62 -8.98 21.15
C LEU A 155 26.32 -7.55 21.60
N LEU A 156 25.47 -7.36 22.61
CA LEU A 156 25.13 -6.05 23.19
C LEU A 156 26.36 -5.35 23.78
N GLU A 157 27.18 -6.07 24.54
CA GLU A 157 28.43 -5.56 25.12
C GLU A 157 29.43 -5.17 24.01
N ALA A 158 29.58 -6.01 22.98
CA ALA A 158 30.47 -5.74 21.84
C ALA A 158 29.98 -4.61 20.93
N THR A 159 28.68 -4.28 20.97
CA THR A 159 28.07 -3.24 20.11
C THR A 159 27.89 -1.90 20.81
N ALA A 160 28.08 -1.81 22.13
CA ALA A 160 27.96 -0.55 22.86
C ALA A 160 28.95 0.51 22.34
N GLU A 161 30.22 0.15 22.15
CA GLU A 161 31.24 1.05 21.56
C GLU A 161 30.88 1.44 20.12
N VAL A 162 30.32 0.51 19.35
CA VAL A 162 29.90 0.75 17.96
C VAL A 162 28.72 1.73 17.91
N ILE A 163 27.75 1.60 18.82
CA ILE A 163 26.59 2.50 18.92
C ILE A 163 27.06 3.91 19.24
N THR A 164 27.95 4.08 20.23
CA THR A 164 28.51 5.39 20.58
C THR A 164 29.27 6.00 19.40
N ALA A 165 30.14 5.22 18.75
CA ALA A 165 30.90 5.68 17.60
C ALA A 165 29.99 6.05 16.41
N PHE A 166 28.89 5.32 16.21
CA PHE A 166 27.92 5.63 15.17
C PHE A 166 27.19 6.95 15.46
N GLN A 167 26.81 7.20 16.72
CA GLN A 167 26.17 8.46 17.13
C GLN A 167 27.10 9.66 16.93
N GLU A 168 28.37 9.54 17.31
CA GLU A 168 29.37 10.60 17.10
C GLU A 168 29.60 10.86 15.60
N TRP A 169 29.67 9.79 14.79
CA TRP A 169 29.80 9.89 13.34
C TRP A 169 28.57 10.56 12.70
N GLU A 170 27.37 10.21 13.16
CA GLU A 170 26.13 10.81 12.69
C GLU A 170 26.07 12.31 13.01
N GLU A 171 26.44 12.71 14.23
CA GLU A 171 26.50 14.11 14.64
C GLU A 171 27.49 14.91 13.77
N GLN A 172 28.68 14.32 13.51
CA GLN A 172 29.68 14.94 12.65
C GLN A 172 29.17 15.11 11.21
N LYS A 173 28.57 14.08 10.61
CA LYS A 173 28.12 14.10 9.21
C LYS A 173 26.82 14.88 9.01
N SER A 174 26.05 15.11 10.07
CA SER A 174 24.81 15.92 10.04
C SER A 174 25.03 17.40 9.68
N GLN A 175 26.27 17.86 9.55
CA GLN A 175 26.59 19.14 8.91
C GLN A 175 26.19 19.18 7.42
N HIS A 176 26.04 18.03 6.76
CA HIS A 176 25.63 17.92 5.37
C HIS A 176 24.13 17.70 5.25
N ALA A 177 23.46 18.54 4.46
CA ALA A 177 22.01 18.63 4.43
C ALA A 177 21.33 17.32 4.00
N MET A 178 21.84 16.66 2.93
CA MET A 178 21.28 15.39 2.45
C MET A 178 21.43 14.28 3.49
N PHE A 179 22.60 14.18 4.12
CA PHE A 179 22.86 13.23 5.20
C PHE A 179 21.85 13.43 6.34
N GLN A 180 21.74 14.66 6.84
CA GLN A 180 20.86 15.00 7.96
C GLN A 180 19.38 14.64 7.68
N VAL A 181 18.86 14.91 6.47
CA VAL A 181 17.48 14.55 6.12
C VAL A 181 17.30 13.04 6.04
N MET A 182 18.25 12.31 5.45
CA MET A 182 18.11 10.85 5.34
C MET A 182 18.15 10.19 6.72
N MET A 183 19.01 10.64 7.63
CA MET A 183 19.01 10.19 9.03
C MET A 183 17.71 10.59 9.75
N SER A 184 17.23 11.83 9.56
CA SER A 184 15.93 12.26 10.11
C SER A 184 14.78 11.35 9.64
N TYR A 185 14.79 10.92 8.37
CA TYR A 185 13.81 9.94 7.87
C TYR A 185 13.94 8.59 8.59
N LEU A 186 15.16 8.07 8.76
CA LEU A 186 15.42 6.81 9.45
C LEU A 186 14.89 6.85 10.89
N HIS A 187 15.22 7.89 11.67
CA HIS A 187 14.74 8.05 13.06
C HIS A 187 13.23 8.18 13.18
N ARG A 188 12.58 8.85 12.22
CA ARG A 188 11.11 8.92 12.18
C ARG A 188 10.50 7.53 11.93
N VAL A 189 11.11 6.71 11.07
CA VAL A 189 10.68 5.30 10.87
C VAL A 189 10.91 4.49 12.14
N GLU A 190 12.09 4.58 12.75
CA GLU A 190 12.43 3.90 14.01
C GLU A 190 11.42 4.21 15.11
N THR A 191 11.06 5.48 15.29
CA THR A 191 10.06 5.92 16.26
C THR A 191 8.72 5.19 16.06
N ILE A 192 8.29 5.03 14.81
CA ILE A 192 7.07 4.27 14.47
C ILE A 192 7.26 2.78 14.77
N LEU A 193 8.43 2.22 14.44
CA LEU A 193 8.73 0.80 14.68
C LEU A 193 8.84 0.46 16.15
N PHE A 194 9.40 1.34 16.99
CA PHE A 194 9.42 1.18 18.45
C PHE A 194 8.02 1.11 19.03
N PHE A 195 7.11 1.99 18.56
CA PHE A 195 5.71 1.94 18.98
C PHE A 195 5.02 0.64 18.53
N VAL A 196 5.23 0.20 17.28
CA VAL A 196 4.74 -1.10 16.80
C VAL A 196 5.32 -2.26 17.61
N ALA A 197 6.60 -2.19 17.99
CA ALA A 197 7.27 -3.19 18.79
C ALA A 197 6.71 -3.25 20.21
N ALA A 198 6.39 -2.10 20.82
CA ALA A 198 5.72 -2.03 22.11
C ALA A 198 4.38 -2.78 22.09
N THR A 199 3.55 -2.52 21.08
CA THR A 199 2.28 -3.22 20.91
C THR A 199 2.47 -4.72 20.72
N ARG A 200 3.44 -5.12 19.89
CA ARG A 200 3.72 -6.54 19.58
C ARG A 200 4.27 -7.32 20.75
N ASN A 201 4.97 -6.66 21.67
CA ASN A 201 5.47 -7.23 22.93
C ASN A 201 4.50 -7.06 24.11
N ALA A 202 3.40 -6.33 23.92
CA ALA A 202 2.50 -5.94 25.00
C ALA A 202 3.22 -5.16 26.13
N ASP A 203 4.18 -4.31 25.77
CA ASP A 203 4.99 -3.54 26.72
C ASP A 203 4.40 -2.13 26.90
N LEU A 204 3.83 -1.85 28.08
CA LEU A 204 3.20 -0.57 28.40
C LEU A 204 4.23 0.57 28.52
N GLU A 205 5.38 0.32 29.11
CA GLU A 205 6.38 1.38 29.32
C GLU A 205 6.98 1.81 27.98
N LEU A 206 7.36 0.84 27.14
CA LEU A 206 7.82 1.14 25.78
C LEU A 206 6.72 1.80 24.95
N HIS A 207 5.45 1.44 25.16
CA HIS A 207 4.30 2.06 24.48
C HIS A 207 4.20 3.54 24.79
N LEU A 208 4.33 3.91 26.08
CA LEU A 208 4.26 5.31 26.51
C LEU A 208 5.47 6.10 26.05
N GLN A 209 6.69 5.56 26.19
CA GLN A 209 7.93 6.19 25.73
C GLN A 209 7.93 6.43 24.20
N ALA A 210 7.60 5.40 23.41
CA ALA A 210 7.49 5.55 21.97
C ALA A 210 6.31 6.46 21.57
N GLY A 211 5.24 6.48 22.38
CA GLY A 211 4.13 7.41 22.24
C GLY A 211 4.54 8.87 22.44
N GLU A 212 5.34 9.19 23.45
CA GLU A 212 5.92 10.53 23.63
C GLU A 212 6.77 10.93 22.42
N ALA A 213 7.60 10.01 21.91
CA ALA A 213 8.39 10.26 20.71
C ALA A 213 7.52 10.54 19.48
N LEU A 214 6.43 9.77 19.28
CA LEU A 214 5.45 10.01 18.22
C LEU A 214 4.75 11.37 18.35
N SER A 215 4.55 11.87 19.58
CA SER A 215 3.98 13.21 19.79
C SER A 215 4.76 14.25 19.02
N LYS A 216 6.09 14.26 19.16
CA LYS A 216 7.00 15.20 18.53
C LYS A 216 6.84 15.21 16.99
N LEU A 217 6.69 14.02 16.39
CA LEU A 217 6.42 13.87 14.96
C LEU A 217 5.06 14.47 14.57
N PHE A 218 4.01 14.25 15.37
CA PHE A 218 2.69 14.87 15.14
C PHE A 218 2.76 16.40 15.21
N PHE A 219 3.57 16.95 16.13
CA PHE A 219 3.81 18.38 16.25
C PHE A 219 4.56 18.94 15.04
N ALA A 220 5.64 18.27 14.60
CA ALA A 220 6.44 18.65 13.44
C ALA A 220 5.63 18.70 12.13
N MET A 221 4.66 17.78 11.96
CA MET A 221 3.91 17.58 10.72
C MET A 221 2.45 18.06 10.78
N ASP A 222 2.09 18.86 11.79
CA ASP A 222 0.76 19.46 11.94
C ASP A 222 -0.43 18.47 11.92
N HIS A 223 -0.27 17.30 12.54
CA HIS A 223 -1.38 16.36 12.77
C HIS A 223 -2.26 16.82 13.93
N ILE A 224 -3.04 17.87 13.71
CA ILE A 224 -3.71 18.67 14.76
C ILE A 224 -4.50 17.86 15.79
N MET A 225 -5.27 16.85 15.37
CA MET A 225 -6.05 16.03 16.32
C MET A 225 -5.12 15.27 17.27
N TYR A 226 -4.05 14.70 16.73
CA TYR A 226 -3.04 13.98 17.51
C TYR A 226 -2.20 14.95 18.35
N LYS A 227 -1.79 16.11 17.82
CA LYS A 227 -1.14 17.18 18.61
C LYS A 227 -1.92 17.54 19.87
N ARG A 228 -3.26 17.58 19.76
CA ARG A 228 -4.13 17.96 20.88
C ARG A 228 -4.29 16.85 21.90
N LEU A 229 -4.71 15.67 21.45
CA LEU A 229 -5.24 14.62 22.33
C LEU A 229 -4.24 13.51 22.65
N TRP A 230 -3.20 13.34 21.84
CA TRP A 230 -2.20 12.31 22.09
C TRP A 230 -1.35 12.61 23.34
N PRO A 231 -0.85 13.84 23.59
CA PRO A 231 -0.17 14.14 24.85
C PRO A 231 -1.08 13.97 26.06
N ARG A 232 -2.37 14.33 25.93
CA ARG A 232 -3.38 14.09 26.98
C ARG A 232 -3.55 12.60 27.26
N TYR A 233 -3.64 11.76 26.23
CA TYR A 233 -3.71 10.30 26.39
C TYR A 233 -2.51 9.77 27.16
N ILE A 234 -1.29 10.17 26.81
CA ILE A 234 -0.08 9.72 27.50
C ILE A 234 -0.09 10.15 28.99
N ALA A 235 -0.45 11.41 29.28
CA ALA A 235 -0.57 11.91 30.64
C ALA A 235 -1.63 11.13 31.45
N ASP A 236 -2.83 10.95 30.89
CA ASP A 236 -3.92 10.19 31.52
C ASP A 236 -3.51 8.73 31.80
N MET A 237 -2.70 8.12 30.93
CA MET A 237 -2.19 6.76 31.14
C MET A 237 -1.15 6.69 32.26
N HIS A 238 -0.25 7.67 32.39
CA HIS A 238 0.68 7.75 33.52
C HIS A 238 -0.04 7.99 34.85
N ASP A 239 -1.10 8.82 34.84
CA ASP A 239 -1.91 9.11 36.03
C ASP A 239 -2.62 7.86 36.60
N LEU A 240 -2.81 6.80 35.81
CA LEU A 240 -3.36 5.53 36.29
C LEU A 240 -2.51 4.94 37.43
N ARG A 241 -1.20 5.20 37.47
CA ARG A 241 -0.32 4.76 38.57
C ARG A 241 -0.81 5.22 39.94
N ILE A 242 -1.45 6.38 39.98
CA ILE A 242 -1.92 7.02 41.22
C ILE A 242 -3.42 6.81 41.36
N ASN A 243 -4.19 7.06 40.30
CA ASN A 243 -5.65 7.10 40.35
C ASN A 243 -6.29 5.70 40.24
N HIS A 244 -5.64 4.76 39.56
CA HIS A 244 -6.14 3.40 39.30
C HIS A 244 -5.00 2.36 39.27
N PRO A 245 -4.27 2.16 40.40
CA PRO A 245 -3.04 1.35 40.41
C PRO A 245 -3.27 -0.10 39.96
N GLN A 246 -4.41 -0.70 40.27
CA GLN A 246 -4.76 -2.04 39.79
C GLN A 246 -4.91 -2.09 38.27
N THR A 247 -5.53 -1.08 37.66
CA THR A 247 -5.62 -0.99 36.19
C THR A 247 -4.25 -0.79 35.57
N TRP A 248 -3.39 0.03 36.19
CA TRP A 248 -2.01 0.17 35.77
C TRP A 248 -1.26 -1.18 35.81
N GLU A 249 -1.36 -1.93 36.91
CA GLU A 249 -0.74 -3.26 37.05
C GLU A 249 -1.23 -4.24 35.98
N GLU A 250 -2.53 -4.28 35.70
CA GLU A 250 -3.11 -5.13 34.65
C GLU A 250 -2.56 -4.78 33.26
N LEU A 251 -2.50 -3.48 32.93
CA LEU A 251 -1.96 -3.02 31.66
C LEU A 251 -0.45 -3.31 31.56
N HIS A 252 0.28 -3.12 32.65
CA HIS A 252 1.71 -3.43 32.74
C HIS A 252 1.99 -4.94 32.66
N ALA A 253 1.02 -5.79 33.03
CA ALA A 253 1.09 -7.24 32.83
C ALA A 253 0.90 -7.67 31.35
N GLY A 254 0.67 -6.73 30.44
CA GLY A 254 0.52 -6.98 29.01
C GLY A 254 -0.92 -6.96 28.50
N ASN A 255 -1.90 -6.59 29.33
CA ASN A 255 -3.30 -6.45 28.92
C ASN A 255 -3.57 -5.16 28.12
N ILE A 256 -2.57 -4.68 27.38
CA ILE A 256 -2.66 -3.53 26.47
C ILE A 256 -2.91 -3.94 25.01
N SER A 257 -2.73 -5.21 24.68
CA SER A 257 -2.80 -5.74 23.32
C SER A 257 -3.46 -7.11 23.30
N VAL A 258 -3.83 -7.59 22.12
CA VAL A 258 -4.50 -8.88 21.94
C VAL A 258 -3.60 -9.85 21.20
N THR A 259 -3.39 -11.02 21.80
CA THR A 259 -2.57 -12.09 21.25
C THR A 259 -3.44 -13.29 20.87
N LYS A 260 -3.35 -13.75 19.63
CA LYS A 260 -4.17 -14.85 19.09
C LYS A 260 -3.42 -16.17 18.90
N SER A 261 -2.10 -16.17 19.13
CA SER A 261 -1.22 -17.32 18.92
C SER A 261 -0.09 -17.32 19.95
N VAL A 262 0.51 -18.48 20.20
CA VAL A 262 1.67 -18.63 21.09
C VAL A 262 2.99 -18.13 20.50
N ILE A 263 3.01 -17.72 19.23
CA ILE A 263 4.17 -17.16 18.54
C ILE A 263 4.55 -15.83 19.22
N PRO A 264 5.82 -15.58 19.59
CA PRO A 264 6.24 -14.32 20.18
C PRO A 264 6.15 -13.15 19.18
N PHE A 265 6.02 -11.91 19.67
CA PHE A 265 6.04 -10.68 18.86
C PHE A 265 4.91 -10.56 17.81
N VAL A 266 3.73 -11.12 18.10
CA VAL A 266 2.56 -11.11 17.19
C VAL A 266 1.33 -10.42 17.77
N SER A 267 1.44 -9.87 18.97
CA SER A 267 0.35 -9.13 19.60
C SER A 267 -0.06 -7.95 18.73
N VAL A 268 -1.35 -7.62 18.74
CA VAL A 268 -1.90 -6.52 17.95
C VAL A 268 -2.82 -5.69 18.82
N GLY A 269 -2.87 -4.37 18.55
CA GLY A 269 -3.79 -3.47 19.24
C GLY A 269 -5.26 -3.93 19.14
N GLU A 270 -6.04 -3.54 20.13
CA GLU A 270 -7.46 -3.90 20.22
C GLU A 270 -8.26 -3.45 18.99
N ASP A 271 -8.04 -2.24 18.50
CA ASP A 271 -8.72 -1.68 17.34
C ASP A 271 -8.37 -2.44 16.04
N HIS A 272 -7.11 -2.87 15.89
CA HIS A 272 -6.68 -3.77 14.82
C HIS A 272 -7.36 -5.14 14.95
N THR A 273 -7.47 -5.68 16.16
CA THR A 273 -8.18 -6.92 16.42
C THR A 273 -9.66 -6.80 16.05
N CYS A 274 -10.30 -5.68 16.41
CA CYS A 274 -11.66 -5.38 16.01
C CYS A 274 -11.81 -5.34 14.49
N GLU A 275 -10.90 -4.70 13.75
CA GLU A 275 -10.98 -4.69 12.28
C GLU A 275 -10.79 -6.08 11.67
N ASN A 276 -9.92 -6.91 12.27
CA ASN A 276 -9.76 -8.31 11.87
C ASN A 276 -11.04 -9.14 12.13
N LEU A 277 -11.70 -8.94 13.27
CA LEU A 277 -12.98 -9.58 13.60
C LEU A 277 -14.10 -9.08 12.66
N ASN A 278 -14.15 -7.77 12.41
CA ASN A 278 -15.09 -7.18 11.46
C ASN A 278 -14.94 -7.79 10.08
N LYS A 279 -13.71 -8.08 9.63
CA LYS A 279 -13.45 -8.76 8.36
C LYS A 279 -14.07 -10.17 8.30
N LEU A 280 -14.08 -10.91 9.40
CA LEU A 280 -14.73 -12.22 9.48
C LEU A 280 -16.26 -12.11 9.42
N MET A 281 -16.81 -11.00 9.94
CA MET A 281 -18.25 -10.72 9.98
C MET A 281 -18.78 -10.00 8.73
N LYS A 282 -17.91 -9.40 7.91
CA LYS A 282 -18.28 -8.69 6.68
C LYS A 282 -18.75 -9.69 5.60
N ILE A 283 -20.02 -10.09 5.67
CA ILE A 283 -20.76 -10.76 4.57
C ILE A 283 -20.90 -9.82 3.36
N ARG A 284 -21.31 -10.35 2.19
CA ARG A 284 -21.38 -9.67 0.87
C ARG A 284 -22.09 -8.29 0.84
N SER A 285 -22.82 -7.92 1.91
CA SER A 285 -23.49 -6.62 2.08
C SER A 285 -23.05 -5.79 3.32
N GLY A 286 -22.16 -6.31 4.17
CA GLY A 286 -21.64 -5.61 5.36
C GLY A 286 -22.70 -5.16 6.38
N ILE A 287 -22.29 -4.27 7.29
CA ILE A 287 -23.18 -3.56 8.26
C ILE A 287 -23.94 -2.38 7.59
N ILE A 288 -23.65 -2.11 6.32
CA ILE A 288 -24.20 -0.96 5.58
C ILE A 288 -25.69 -1.21 5.34
N GLY A 289 -26.55 -0.35 5.89
CA GLY A 289 -28.01 -0.43 5.75
C GLY A 289 -28.76 -1.17 6.87
N ILE A 290 -28.05 -1.83 7.80
CA ILE A 290 -28.67 -2.51 8.96
C ILE A 290 -28.54 -1.75 10.28
N SER A 291 -27.69 -0.72 10.34
CA SER A 291 -27.45 0.07 11.57
C SER A 291 -28.71 0.72 12.13
N ASN A 292 -29.61 1.17 11.25
CA ASN A 292 -30.86 1.86 11.61
C ASN A 292 -32.02 0.91 11.92
N ASN A 293 -31.87 -0.39 11.69
CA ASN A 293 -32.91 -1.39 11.98
C ASN A 293 -32.49 -2.24 13.20
N ALA A 294 -33.10 -1.98 14.36
CA ALA A 294 -32.76 -2.64 15.61
C ALA A 294 -32.87 -4.18 15.54
N ASN A 295 -33.88 -4.71 14.84
CA ASN A 295 -34.08 -6.15 14.68
C ASN A 295 -33.02 -6.77 13.76
N ALA A 296 -32.69 -6.11 12.65
CA ALA A 296 -31.64 -6.56 11.74
C ALA A 296 -30.27 -6.54 12.42
N ARG A 297 -29.99 -5.48 13.19
CA ARG A 297 -28.77 -5.35 14.01
C ARG A 297 -28.68 -6.45 15.07
N GLN A 298 -29.76 -6.73 15.80
CA GLN A 298 -29.78 -7.80 16.81
C GLN A 298 -29.58 -9.18 16.19
N ARG A 299 -30.23 -9.47 15.05
CA ARG A 299 -30.00 -10.72 14.31
C ARG A 299 -28.57 -10.83 13.83
N PHE A 300 -28.00 -9.77 13.27
CA PHE A 300 -26.62 -9.75 12.82
C PHE A 300 -25.65 -10.05 13.98
N PHE A 301 -25.76 -9.36 15.11
CA PHE A 301 -24.85 -9.59 16.24
C PHE A 301 -25.06 -10.93 16.95
N LYS A 302 -26.26 -11.53 16.91
CA LYS A 302 -26.50 -12.87 17.47
C LYS A 302 -26.07 -14.00 16.52
N VAL A 303 -26.30 -13.84 15.22
CA VAL A 303 -26.14 -14.93 14.24
C VAL A 303 -24.74 -14.94 13.62
N THR A 304 -24.16 -13.78 13.33
CA THR A 304 -22.88 -13.72 12.60
C THR A 304 -21.71 -14.36 13.37
N PRO A 305 -21.56 -14.18 14.71
CA PRO A 305 -20.53 -14.89 15.46
C PRO A 305 -20.69 -16.42 15.39
N GLU A 306 -21.92 -16.92 15.52
CA GLU A 306 -22.21 -18.36 15.42
C GLU A 306 -21.95 -18.91 14.02
N LEU A 307 -22.31 -18.17 12.97
CA LEU A 307 -21.96 -18.56 11.59
C LEU A 307 -20.44 -18.60 11.38
N SER A 308 -19.71 -17.64 11.94
CA SER A 308 -18.24 -17.66 11.89
C SER A 308 -17.67 -18.85 12.67
N ARG A 309 -18.26 -19.23 13.80
CA ARG A 309 -17.87 -20.40 14.60
C ARG A 309 -18.13 -21.70 13.83
N LEU A 310 -19.34 -21.87 13.30
CA LEU A 310 -19.71 -23.03 12.47
C LEU A 310 -18.84 -23.15 11.22
N SER A 311 -18.51 -22.04 10.56
CA SER A 311 -17.61 -22.06 9.40
C SER A 311 -16.19 -22.51 9.76
N LYS A 312 -15.68 -22.12 10.94
CA LYS A 312 -14.39 -22.61 11.45
C LYS A 312 -14.45 -24.11 11.77
N GLU A 313 -15.47 -24.53 12.52
CA GLU A 313 -15.68 -25.93 12.91
C GLU A 313 -15.83 -26.85 11.68
N PHE A 314 -16.60 -26.41 10.69
CA PHE A 314 -16.73 -27.10 9.40
C PHE A 314 -15.37 -27.23 8.72
N LYS A 315 -14.56 -26.17 8.64
CA LYS A 315 -13.21 -26.25 8.04
C LYS A 315 -12.28 -27.21 8.78
N SER A 316 -12.35 -27.25 10.12
CA SER A 316 -11.53 -28.17 10.92
C SER A 316 -11.91 -29.64 10.72
N GLN A 317 -13.15 -29.94 10.32
CA GLN A 317 -13.60 -31.31 10.06
C GLN A 317 -13.08 -31.90 8.74
N PHE A 318 -12.59 -31.08 7.80
CA PHE A 318 -12.11 -31.53 6.49
C PHE A 318 -10.58 -31.48 6.34
N ASP A 319 -9.82 -31.52 7.45
CA ASP A 319 -8.35 -31.49 7.45
C ASP A 319 -7.73 -30.32 6.64
N MET A 320 -8.49 -29.23 6.51
CA MET A 320 -8.05 -28.00 5.82
C MET A 320 -7.27 -27.06 6.75
N GLU A 321 -7.03 -27.44 8.00
CA GLU A 321 -6.08 -26.73 8.84
C GLU A 321 -4.68 -27.11 8.37
N ALA A 322 -4.08 -26.23 7.55
CA ALA A 322 -2.64 -26.26 7.37
C ALA A 322 -1.98 -26.33 8.76
N ASP A 323 -0.96 -27.19 8.90
CA ASP A 323 -0.19 -27.36 10.14
C ASP A 323 0.00 -26.00 10.84
N ARG A 324 -0.30 -25.95 12.15
CA ARG A 324 -0.11 -24.73 12.93
C ARG A 324 1.36 -24.34 12.86
N THR A 325 1.65 -23.33 12.03
CA THR A 325 3.01 -22.86 11.81
C THR A 325 3.61 -22.43 13.13
N THR A 326 4.77 -22.98 13.48
CA THR A 326 5.53 -22.60 14.69
C THR A 326 6.16 -21.20 14.56
N GLU A 327 6.16 -20.64 13.36
CA GLU A 327 6.81 -19.37 13.03
C GLU A 327 5.85 -18.39 12.37
N HIS A 328 6.18 -17.09 12.49
CA HIS A 328 5.40 -16.03 11.86
C HIS A 328 5.57 -16.07 10.34
N HIS A 329 4.47 -15.90 9.58
CA HIS A 329 4.48 -15.97 8.10
C HIS A 329 5.47 -15.02 7.40
N GLU A 330 5.89 -13.93 8.04
CA GLU A 330 6.92 -13.01 7.50
C GLU A 330 8.34 -13.59 7.58
N LEU A 331 8.58 -14.59 8.45
CA LEU A 331 9.85 -15.32 8.55
C LEU A 331 9.94 -16.48 7.55
N GLY A 332 8.84 -16.78 6.83
CA GLY A 332 8.85 -17.82 5.81
C GLY A 332 9.88 -17.51 4.70
N PRO A 333 10.59 -18.51 4.15
CA PRO A 333 11.69 -18.29 3.20
C PRO A 333 11.31 -17.43 1.99
N SER A 334 10.07 -17.58 1.50
CA SER A 334 9.56 -16.78 0.38
C SER A 334 9.29 -15.32 0.73
N ALA A 335 8.87 -15.04 1.97
CA ALA A 335 8.63 -13.69 2.45
C ALA A 335 9.95 -12.95 2.66
N VAL A 336 10.91 -13.59 3.34
CA VAL A 336 12.27 -13.07 3.55
C VAL A 336 12.96 -12.78 2.22
N LYS A 337 12.96 -13.75 1.28
CA LYS A 337 13.54 -13.56 -0.06
C LYS A 337 12.92 -12.37 -0.80
N ARG A 338 11.60 -12.18 -0.70
CA ARG A 338 10.91 -11.05 -1.33
C ARG A 338 11.30 -9.72 -0.68
N ALA A 339 11.44 -9.69 0.65
CA ALA A 339 11.86 -8.50 1.38
C ALA A 339 13.28 -8.09 0.95
N HIS A 340 14.27 -8.98 1.03
CA HIS A 340 15.64 -8.68 0.61
C HIS A 340 15.71 -8.24 -0.85
N CYS A 341 15.06 -8.95 -1.77
CA CYS A 341 15.02 -8.54 -3.18
C CYS A 341 14.40 -7.14 -3.38
N THR A 342 13.43 -6.76 -2.54
CA THR A 342 12.82 -5.43 -2.61
C THR A 342 13.78 -4.36 -2.07
N ILE A 343 14.45 -4.64 -0.95
CA ILE A 343 15.47 -3.78 -0.34
C ILE A 343 16.61 -3.52 -1.33
N ASP A 344 17.18 -4.58 -1.92
CA ASP A 344 18.26 -4.50 -2.90
C ASP A 344 17.88 -3.63 -4.11
N LYS A 345 16.65 -3.78 -4.60
CA LYS A 345 16.15 -2.97 -5.72
C LYS A 345 16.02 -1.50 -5.37
N ILE A 346 15.50 -1.17 -4.19
CA ILE A 346 15.38 0.22 -3.72
C ILE A 346 16.76 0.83 -3.56
N LYS A 347 17.68 0.11 -2.90
CA LYS A 347 19.08 0.52 -2.72
C LYS A 347 19.76 0.76 -4.07
N ALA A 348 19.66 -0.18 -5.00
CA ALA A 348 20.24 -0.06 -6.33
C ALA A 348 19.68 1.14 -7.13
N ALA A 349 18.38 1.40 -7.03
CA ALA A 349 17.74 2.54 -7.69
C ALA A 349 18.22 3.88 -7.12
N ILE A 350 18.47 3.99 -5.82
CA ILE A 350 19.03 5.21 -5.22
C ILE A 350 20.49 5.37 -5.66
N LEU A 351 21.30 4.31 -5.50
CA LEU A 351 22.73 4.35 -5.82
C LEU A 351 23.03 4.63 -7.30
N SER A 352 22.13 4.29 -8.23
CA SER A 352 22.32 4.66 -9.65
C SER A 352 22.30 6.17 -9.91
N HIS A 353 21.76 6.96 -8.98
CA HIS A 353 21.74 8.43 -9.04
C HIS A 353 22.72 9.09 -8.05
N GLY A 354 23.44 8.29 -7.25
CA GLY A 354 24.41 8.73 -6.25
C GLY A 354 24.01 8.33 -4.83
N ASN A 355 25.01 8.20 -3.94
CA ASN A 355 24.76 7.90 -2.53
C ASN A 355 24.42 9.20 -1.78
N PRO A 356 23.20 9.36 -1.21
CA PRO A 356 22.83 10.57 -0.48
C PRO A 356 23.65 10.76 0.82
N PHE A 357 24.28 9.70 1.34
CA PHE A 357 25.11 9.77 2.55
C PHE A 357 26.55 10.23 2.30
N THR A 358 27.01 10.29 1.04
CA THR A 358 28.35 10.80 0.69
C THR A 358 28.32 12.22 0.14
N THR A 359 27.13 12.81 0.03
CA THR A 359 26.98 14.13 -0.59
C THR A 359 27.32 15.24 0.39
N GLU A 360 28.38 15.98 0.08
CA GLU A 360 28.79 17.14 0.86
C GLU A 360 28.06 18.40 0.41
N GLY A 361 27.53 19.17 1.36
CA GLY A 361 27.00 20.51 1.13
C GLY A 361 25.77 20.84 1.95
N ASP A 362 25.25 22.04 1.73
CA ASP A 362 24.09 22.61 2.41
C ASP A 362 22.80 22.52 1.58
N LYS A 363 22.86 21.95 0.38
CA LYS A 363 21.72 21.84 -0.53
C LYS A 363 20.95 20.55 -0.33
N LEU A 364 19.63 20.64 -0.49
CA LEU A 364 18.75 19.48 -0.58
C LEU A 364 18.29 19.30 -2.02
N TYR A 365 18.11 18.05 -2.43
CA TYR A 365 17.53 17.69 -3.71
C TYR A 365 16.75 16.38 -3.61
N ASN A 366 15.93 16.11 -4.62
CA ASN A 366 15.25 14.83 -4.74
C ASN A 366 16.25 13.73 -5.13
N VAL A 367 16.34 12.65 -4.35
CA VAL A 367 17.40 11.63 -4.49
C VAL A 367 17.41 10.88 -5.82
N ILE A 368 16.34 10.92 -6.62
CA ILE A 368 16.26 10.27 -7.94
C ILE A 368 16.34 11.29 -9.08
N THR A 369 15.54 12.35 -9.01
CA THR A 369 15.47 13.34 -10.10
C THR A 369 16.59 14.38 -10.03
N LEU A 370 17.31 14.45 -8.90
CA LEU A 370 18.38 15.41 -8.63
C LEU A 370 17.95 16.88 -8.70
N VAL A 371 16.64 17.13 -8.66
CA VAL A 371 16.07 18.49 -8.63
C VAL A 371 16.28 19.09 -7.25
N TYR A 372 16.95 20.24 -7.19
CA TYR A 372 17.23 20.97 -5.97
C TYR A 372 15.97 21.57 -5.35
N ILE A 373 15.90 21.50 -4.02
CA ILE A 373 14.91 22.19 -3.20
C ILE A 373 15.31 23.66 -3.07
N PRO A 374 14.38 24.61 -3.20
CA PRO A 374 14.65 26.03 -2.96
C PRO A 374 15.28 26.27 -1.58
N ASP A 375 16.34 27.10 -1.57
CA ASP A 375 17.14 27.41 -0.36
C ASP A 375 16.29 27.92 0.81
N GLU A 376 15.19 28.62 0.53
CA GLU A 376 14.24 29.13 1.54
C GLU A 376 13.54 28.02 2.35
N TYR A 377 13.46 26.80 1.83
CA TYR A 377 12.83 25.66 2.50
C TYR A 377 13.82 24.76 3.21
N VAL A 378 15.11 24.80 2.85
CA VAL A 378 16.12 23.91 3.43
C VAL A 378 16.17 24.00 4.96
N PRO A 379 16.27 25.20 5.60
CA PRO A 379 16.29 25.28 7.06
C PRO A 379 15.02 24.77 7.72
N GLN A 380 13.85 24.93 7.07
CA GLN A 380 12.57 24.45 7.62
C GLN A 380 12.48 22.92 7.59
N ILE A 381 13.02 22.29 6.53
CA ILE A 381 13.05 20.83 6.39
C ILE A 381 14.02 20.22 7.40
N LEU A 382 15.24 20.77 7.49
CA LEU A 382 16.29 20.26 8.39
C LEU A 382 15.90 20.40 9.87
N ASN A 383 15.25 21.51 10.24
CA ASN A 383 14.88 21.78 11.63
C ASN A 383 13.45 21.34 11.99
N ALA A 384 12.78 20.55 11.13
CA ALA A 384 11.39 20.16 11.34
C ALA A 384 11.18 19.40 12.65
N ASP A 385 12.07 18.45 12.97
CA ASP A 385 11.96 17.63 14.18
C ASP A 385 12.29 18.43 15.45
N VAL A 386 13.31 19.30 15.40
CA VAL A 386 13.66 20.24 16.49
C VAL A 386 12.48 21.19 16.76
N THR A 387 11.85 21.70 15.70
CA THR A 387 10.65 22.53 15.81
C THR A 387 9.50 21.75 16.43
N GLY A 388 9.30 20.49 16.02
CA GLY A 388 8.30 19.60 16.60
C GLY A 388 8.51 19.33 18.09
N GLN A 389 9.75 19.10 18.51
CA GLN A 389 10.14 18.92 19.91
C GLN A 389 9.77 20.16 20.74
N LYS A 390 10.21 21.35 20.30
CA LYS A 390 9.93 22.59 21.02
C LYS A 390 8.42 22.85 21.16
N LEU A 391 7.67 22.65 20.09
CA LEU A 391 6.22 22.85 20.12
C LEU A 391 5.49 21.84 21.02
N TYR A 392 6.02 20.63 21.13
CA TYR A 392 5.52 19.64 22.08
C TYR A 392 5.79 20.08 23.53
N GLU A 393 7.01 20.53 23.84
CA GLU A 393 7.37 21.04 25.17
C GLU A 393 6.54 22.25 25.58
N ASP A 394 6.39 23.23 24.68
CA ASP A 394 5.55 24.41 24.86
C ASP A 394 4.09 23.96 25.14
N TYR A 395 3.56 23.01 24.36
CA TYR A 395 2.21 22.48 24.56
C TYR A 395 2.04 21.79 25.92
N MET A 396 3.02 20.97 26.33
CA MET A 396 2.99 20.29 27.63
C MET A 396 2.99 21.30 28.78
N SER A 397 3.85 22.32 28.72
CA SER A 397 3.95 23.35 29.76
C SER A 397 2.72 24.25 29.84
N GLU A 398 2.15 24.65 28.71
CA GLU A 398 1.00 25.57 28.67
C GLU A 398 -0.32 24.89 29.04
N ARG A 399 -0.53 23.62 28.63
CA ARG A 399 -1.87 22.98 28.64
C ARG A 399 -2.00 21.75 29.51
N ILE A 400 -0.99 20.88 29.52
CA ILE A 400 -1.05 19.66 30.34
C ILE A 400 -0.66 20.01 31.78
N ASN A 401 0.40 20.80 31.93
CA ASN A 401 0.93 21.24 33.23
C ASN A 401 0.56 22.70 33.56
N GLY A 402 -0.19 23.37 32.68
CA GLY A 402 -0.55 24.78 32.81
C GLY A 402 -2.05 25.03 32.71
N ASP A 403 -2.43 26.31 32.66
CA ASP A 403 -3.82 26.74 32.77
C ASP A 403 -4.54 26.89 31.41
N VAL A 404 -3.82 26.73 30.29
CA VAL A 404 -4.43 26.87 28.97
C VAL A 404 -5.33 25.66 28.71
N SER A 405 -6.61 25.92 28.46
CA SER A 405 -7.58 24.85 28.18
C SER A 405 -7.12 23.95 27.02
N LEU A 406 -7.24 22.63 27.21
CA LEU A 406 -7.06 21.62 26.17
C LEU A 406 -7.88 21.93 24.91
N TRP A 407 -9.03 22.59 25.07
CA TRP A 407 -9.98 22.91 24.01
C TRP A 407 -9.69 24.22 23.27
N ALA A 408 -8.78 25.06 23.78
CA ALA A 408 -8.33 26.26 23.08
C ALA A 408 -7.71 25.92 21.71
N PRO A 409 -7.77 26.82 20.70
CA PRO A 409 -7.22 26.56 19.36
C PRO A 409 -5.74 26.14 19.39
N VAL A 410 -5.38 25.13 18.60
CA VAL A 410 -3.98 24.69 18.41
C VAL A 410 -3.52 25.21 17.05
N LYS A 411 -2.43 25.99 17.04
CA LYS A 411 -1.90 26.63 15.82
C LYS A 411 -1.20 25.61 14.93
N LYS A 412 -1.33 25.81 13.61
CA LYS A 412 -0.52 25.12 12.60
C LYS A 412 0.75 25.92 12.35
N VAL A 413 1.87 25.21 12.22
CA VAL A 413 3.15 25.80 11.83
C VAL A 413 3.20 26.00 10.31
N ASN A 414 2.57 25.09 9.56
CA ASN A 414 2.58 24.98 8.11
C ASN A 414 4.00 24.86 7.54
N ASN A 415 4.83 24.03 8.19
CA ASN A 415 6.20 23.74 7.75
C ASN A 415 6.24 23.38 6.27
N LYS A 416 7.12 24.04 5.52
CA LYS A 416 7.37 23.71 4.13
C LYS A 416 8.26 22.47 4.06
N MET A 417 7.77 21.44 3.36
CA MET A 417 8.44 20.16 3.16
C MET A 417 8.81 19.96 1.68
N PHE A 418 9.42 18.82 1.33
CA PHE A 418 9.82 18.45 -0.02
C PHE A 418 8.74 18.71 -1.09
N LEU A 419 7.49 18.28 -0.85
CA LEU A 419 6.37 18.53 -1.76
C LEU A 419 6.13 20.03 -2.02
N SER A 420 6.34 20.90 -1.02
CA SER A 420 6.18 22.34 -1.18
C SER A 420 7.33 22.96 -1.98
N GLY A 421 8.55 22.46 -1.79
CA GLY A 421 9.74 22.91 -2.51
C GLY A 421 9.79 22.46 -3.96
N ASN A 422 9.25 21.28 -4.25
CA ASN A 422 9.16 20.72 -5.61
C ASN A 422 7.84 21.07 -6.32
N LYS A 423 7.15 22.15 -5.91
CA LYS A 423 5.96 22.61 -6.63
C LYS A 423 6.33 23.10 -8.02
N LYS A 424 5.64 22.55 -9.02
CA LYS A 424 5.76 22.93 -10.42
C LYS A 424 5.57 24.45 -10.59
N ILE A 425 6.51 25.10 -11.27
CA ILE A 425 6.35 26.48 -11.71
C ILE A 425 5.22 26.51 -12.75
N THR A 426 4.06 27.03 -12.37
CA THR A 426 2.99 27.35 -13.33
C THR A 426 3.34 28.66 -14.02
N VAL A 427 3.99 28.60 -15.18
CA VAL A 427 4.23 29.79 -16.01
C VAL A 427 2.92 30.19 -16.67
N LYS A 428 2.33 31.31 -16.25
CA LYS A 428 1.18 31.92 -16.95
C LYS A 428 1.70 32.66 -18.17
N LEU A 429 1.60 32.05 -19.36
CA LEU A 429 1.66 32.77 -20.62
C LEU A 429 0.31 33.45 -20.87
N ARG A 430 0.33 34.73 -21.26
CA ARG A 430 -0.88 35.47 -21.62
C ARG A 430 -1.61 34.71 -22.73
N ASP A 431 -2.88 34.40 -22.45
CA ASP A 431 -3.90 33.80 -23.30
C ASP A 431 -3.88 32.29 -23.59
N ASN A 432 -3.07 31.47 -22.91
CA ASN A 432 -3.37 30.03 -22.75
C ASN A 432 -2.64 29.43 -21.55
N THR A 433 -3.40 28.80 -20.65
CA THR A 433 -2.84 28.05 -19.52
C THR A 433 -2.33 26.72 -20.04
N VAL A 434 -1.01 26.56 -20.16
CA VAL A 434 -0.38 25.28 -20.47
C VAL A 434 0.31 24.77 -19.20
N ASP A 435 -0.21 23.70 -18.62
CA ASP A 435 0.51 22.94 -17.61
C ASP A 435 1.70 22.24 -18.28
N LEU A 436 2.90 22.78 -18.12
CA LEU A 436 4.12 22.09 -18.52
C LEU A 436 4.36 20.92 -17.55
N LYS A 437 3.85 19.76 -17.94
CA LYS A 437 4.24 18.48 -17.36
C LYS A 437 5.55 18.09 -18.02
N GLU A 438 6.61 17.96 -17.23
CA GLU A 438 7.72 17.11 -17.65
C GLU A 438 7.22 15.67 -17.58
N THR A 439 6.56 15.25 -18.67
CA THR A 439 6.35 13.86 -18.97
C THR A 439 7.69 13.32 -19.47
N LYS A 440 8.24 12.31 -18.80
CA LYS A 440 9.20 11.36 -19.40
C LYS A 440 8.70 10.83 -20.78
N ASP A 441 7.43 11.05 -21.13
CA ASP A 441 6.84 10.76 -22.44
C ASP A 441 7.19 11.79 -23.55
N LEU A 442 7.89 12.92 -23.29
CA LEU A 442 8.21 13.89 -24.36
C LEU A 442 9.23 13.34 -25.39
N PHE A 443 10.00 12.32 -25.00
CA PHE A 443 10.88 11.55 -25.90
C PHE A 443 10.25 10.23 -26.40
N ALA A 444 9.05 9.87 -25.95
CA ALA A 444 8.34 8.68 -26.42
C ALA A 444 7.45 8.98 -27.65
N ARG A 445 7.90 9.88 -28.54
CA ARG A 445 7.14 10.27 -29.74
C ARG A 445 7.19 9.26 -30.90
N THR A 446 7.61 8.03 -30.63
CA THR A 446 7.65 6.96 -31.64
C THR A 446 6.89 5.69 -31.24
N ASP A 447 6.42 5.54 -29.99
CA ASP A 447 5.77 4.30 -29.55
C ASP A 447 4.42 4.54 -28.87
N SER A 448 3.45 3.69 -29.23
CA SER A 448 2.04 3.74 -28.79
C SER A 448 1.88 3.87 -27.26
N LEU A 449 0.89 4.64 -26.82
CA LEU A 449 0.51 4.80 -25.40
C LEU A 449 0.20 3.46 -24.70
N LYS A 450 -0.26 2.45 -25.45
CA LYS A 450 -0.47 1.09 -24.92
C LYS A 450 0.84 0.34 -24.72
N SER A 451 1.81 0.48 -25.62
CA SER A 451 3.15 -0.10 -25.42
C SER A 451 3.79 0.46 -24.15
N ALA A 452 3.75 1.79 -23.98
CA ALA A 452 4.25 2.46 -22.77
C ALA A 452 3.53 2.03 -21.48
N THR A 453 2.24 1.66 -21.55
CA THR A 453 1.48 1.17 -20.39
C THR A 453 1.73 -0.31 -20.10
N ARG A 454 1.99 -1.13 -21.14
CA ARG A 454 2.36 -2.54 -21.00
C ARG A 454 3.74 -2.68 -20.36
N ASP A 455 4.70 -1.84 -20.74
CA ASP A 455 6.02 -1.82 -20.12
C ASP A 455 5.96 -1.49 -18.63
N LYS A 456 5.08 -0.56 -18.24
CA LYS A 456 4.81 -0.22 -16.82
C LYS A 456 4.10 -1.32 -16.02
N ARG A 457 3.52 -2.34 -16.67
CA ARG A 457 2.82 -3.48 -16.02
C ARG A 457 3.67 -4.76 -15.96
N ARG A 458 4.85 -4.79 -16.58
CA ARG A 458 5.72 -5.98 -16.66
C ARG A 458 6.48 -6.20 -15.36
N GLN A 459 6.66 -7.46 -14.95
CA GLN A 459 7.57 -7.86 -13.87
C GLN A 459 8.73 -8.69 -14.46
N GLY A 460 9.95 -8.14 -14.49
CA GLY A 460 11.19 -8.84 -14.88
C GLY A 460 11.72 -8.57 -16.31
N LYS A 461 12.96 -9.02 -16.61
CA LYS A 461 13.60 -8.90 -17.95
C LYS A 461 12.89 -9.79 -18.98
N ALA A 462 12.35 -9.16 -20.03
CA ALA A 462 11.70 -9.85 -21.14
C ALA A 462 12.74 -10.52 -22.07
N ILE A 463 12.51 -11.78 -22.44
CA ILE A 463 13.34 -12.50 -23.41
C ILE A 463 12.60 -12.52 -24.74
N GLN A 464 13.19 -11.92 -25.77
CA GLN A 464 12.67 -11.99 -27.12
C GLN A 464 12.96 -13.36 -27.72
N ASN A 465 11.91 -14.14 -27.97
CA ASN A 465 11.95 -15.33 -28.81
C ASN A 465 11.45 -14.97 -30.21
N GLN A 466 12.12 -15.45 -31.26
CA GLN A 466 11.61 -15.41 -32.63
C GLN A 466 10.72 -16.64 -32.85
N VAL A 467 9.53 -16.45 -33.43
CA VAL A 467 8.56 -17.54 -33.64
C VAL A 467 8.63 -18.06 -35.08
N ARG A 468 8.88 -19.36 -35.22
CA ARG A 468 9.04 -20.12 -36.48
C ARG A 468 8.53 -21.56 -36.30
N ASP A 469 8.39 -22.30 -37.40
CA ASP A 469 7.89 -23.70 -37.40
C ASP A 469 8.68 -24.63 -36.46
N ASP A 470 9.98 -24.37 -36.26
CA ASP A 470 10.92 -25.16 -35.46
C ASP A 470 11.14 -24.62 -34.03
N THR A 471 10.37 -23.63 -33.59
CA THR A 471 10.56 -23.00 -32.26
C THR A 471 10.17 -23.94 -31.13
N ASN A 472 11.17 -24.38 -30.32
CA ASN A 472 10.93 -25.27 -29.19
C ASN A 472 10.45 -24.50 -27.94
N ILE A 473 9.14 -24.56 -27.69
CA ILE A 473 8.50 -23.91 -26.52
C ILE A 473 8.21 -24.87 -25.36
N LYS A 474 8.63 -26.14 -25.44
CA LYS A 474 8.19 -27.23 -24.53
C LYS A 474 8.56 -26.99 -23.06
N HIS A 475 9.64 -26.25 -22.79
CA HIS A 475 10.14 -25.97 -21.45
C HIS A 475 9.99 -24.50 -21.03
N ILE A 476 9.22 -23.70 -21.78
CA ILE A 476 9.00 -22.28 -21.50
C ILE A 476 7.54 -22.10 -21.05
N SER A 477 7.34 -21.53 -19.86
CA SER A 477 5.99 -21.20 -19.41
C SER A 477 5.35 -20.14 -20.31
N LEU A 478 4.04 -20.23 -20.54
CA LEU A 478 3.32 -19.31 -21.45
C LEU A 478 3.47 -17.84 -21.03
N SER A 479 3.47 -17.58 -19.71
CA SER A 479 3.68 -16.23 -19.16
C SER A 479 5.09 -15.68 -19.46
N ARG A 480 6.11 -16.54 -19.50
CA ARG A 480 7.47 -16.16 -19.84
C ARG A 480 7.66 -16.02 -21.35
N PHE A 481 7.06 -16.90 -22.13
CA PHE A 481 7.11 -16.84 -23.60
C PHE A 481 6.47 -15.55 -24.13
N LEU A 482 5.32 -15.15 -23.58
CA LEU A 482 4.61 -13.92 -23.93
C LEU A 482 5.07 -12.71 -23.11
N SER A 483 6.32 -12.69 -22.63
CA SER A 483 6.82 -11.56 -21.83
C SER A 483 7.25 -10.36 -22.70
N HIS A 484 7.74 -10.62 -23.92
CA HIS A 484 8.27 -9.61 -24.85
C HIS A 484 7.26 -9.24 -25.95
N ASP A 485 7.14 -7.95 -26.31
CA ASP A 485 6.15 -7.51 -27.30
C ASP A 485 6.48 -7.96 -28.72
N GLN A 486 7.76 -7.96 -29.11
CA GLN A 486 8.15 -8.51 -30.40
C GLN A 486 7.82 -10.00 -30.53
N THR A 487 7.97 -10.79 -29.45
CA THR A 487 7.58 -12.22 -29.49
C THR A 487 6.08 -12.40 -29.62
N LYS A 488 5.27 -11.51 -29.03
CA LYS A 488 3.82 -11.51 -29.23
C LYS A 488 3.46 -11.13 -30.67
N ALA A 489 4.13 -10.12 -31.22
CA ALA A 489 3.94 -9.69 -32.61
C ALA A 489 4.29 -10.84 -33.56
N ASP A 490 5.49 -11.41 -33.43
CA ASP A 490 5.96 -12.56 -34.22
C ASP A 490 5.00 -13.75 -34.11
N LEU A 491 4.52 -14.08 -32.89
CA LEU A 491 3.54 -15.14 -32.69
C LEU A 491 2.22 -14.85 -33.41
N THR A 492 1.73 -13.61 -33.31
CA THR A 492 0.44 -13.21 -33.91
C THR A 492 0.53 -13.26 -35.44
N ASP A 493 1.63 -12.77 -36.02
CA ASP A 493 1.89 -12.82 -37.45
C ASP A 493 2.05 -14.26 -37.95
N TYR A 494 2.78 -15.09 -37.20
CA TYR A 494 2.95 -16.50 -37.49
C TYR A 494 1.60 -17.26 -37.50
N LEU A 495 0.78 -17.07 -36.46
CA LEU A 495 -0.53 -17.71 -36.37
C LEU A 495 -1.47 -17.23 -37.49
N ALA A 496 -1.47 -15.94 -37.79
CA ALA A 496 -2.24 -15.38 -38.90
C ALA A 496 -1.85 -16.01 -40.25
N ALA A 497 -0.54 -16.20 -40.49
CA ALA A 497 -0.05 -16.88 -41.68
C ALA A 497 -0.49 -18.35 -41.73
N LYS A 498 -0.28 -19.11 -40.65
CA LYS A 498 -0.62 -20.55 -40.60
C LYS A 498 -2.11 -20.82 -40.71
N ILE A 499 -2.96 -20.00 -40.09
CA ILE A 499 -4.42 -20.10 -40.22
C ILE A 499 -4.83 -19.91 -41.69
N ARG A 500 -4.20 -18.97 -42.40
CA ARG A 500 -4.47 -18.75 -43.83
C ARG A 500 -3.96 -19.88 -44.71
N GLU A 501 -2.76 -20.39 -44.45
CA GLU A 501 -2.19 -21.54 -45.17
C GLU A 501 -3.08 -22.78 -45.01
N TYR A 502 -3.49 -23.09 -43.78
CA TYR A 502 -4.37 -24.21 -43.48
C TYR A 502 -5.72 -24.09 -44.18
N ASN A 503 -6.25 -22.87 -44.33
CA ASN A 503 -7.55 -22.60 -44.95
C ASN A 503 -7.46 -22.16 -46.42
N ARG A 504 -6.32 -22.35 -47.10
CA ARG A 504 -6.11 -21.85 -48.47
C ARG A 504 -7.09 -22.44 -49.49
N GLY A 505 -7.48 -23.71 -49.31
CA GLY A 505 -8.47 -24.41 -50.14
C GLY A 505 -9.90 -24.40 -49.59
N SER A 506 -10.16 -23.69 -48.49
CA SER A 506 -11.47 -23.67 -47.84
C SER A 506 -12.45 -22.78 -48.62
N SER A 507 -13.71 -23.20 -48.72
CA SER A 507 -14.79 -22.35 -49.23
C SER A 507 -15.13 -21.18 -48.29
N LYS A 508 -14.73 -21.29 -47.01
CA LYS A 508 -14.92 -20.23 -46.00
C LYS A 508 -13.98 -19.06 -46.27
N LEU A 509 -14.51 -17.84 -46.17
CA LEU A 509 -13.68 -16.64 -46.21
C LEU A 509 -13.03 -16.45 -44.84
N ILE A 510 -11.70 -16.51 -44.80
CA ILE A 510 -10.89 -16.28 -43.61
C ILE A 510 -10.15 -14.97 -43.79
N ILE A 511 -10.34 -14.06 -42.84
CA ILE A 511 -9.65 -12.77 -42.76
C ILE A 511 -8.84 -12.77 -41.47
N THR A 512 -7.56 -12.47 -41.57
CA THR A 512 -6.67 -12.32 -40.41
C THR A 512 -6.09 -10.92 -40.44
N SER A 513 -6.11 -10.23 -39.30
CA SER A 513 -5.39 -8.97 -39.11
C SER A 513 -4.37 -9.11 -38.00
N ALA A 514 -3.11 -8.78 -38.28
CA ALA A 514 -2.00 -8.82 -37.35
C ALA A 514 -0.99 -7.71 -37.70
N SER A 515 -0.42 -7.06 -36.69
CA SER A 515 0.62 -6.02 -36.87
C SER A 515 0.28 -4.94 -37.91
N GLY A 516 -0.97 -4.47 -37.94
CA GLY A 516 -1.46 -3.47 -38.89
C GLY A 516 -1.77 -4.00 -40.30
N ASN A 517 -1.55 -5.29 -40.56
CA ASN A 517 -1.76 -5.91 -41.86
C ASN A 517 -3.00 -6.82 -41.84
N THR A 518 -4.02 -6.48 -42.63
CA THR A 518 -5.19 -7.34 -42.86
C THR A 518 -5.04 -8.11 -44.17
N ARG A 519 -5.23 -9.44 -44.12
CA ARG A 519 -5.13 -10.33 -45.29
C ARG A 519 -6.22 -11.38 -45.27
N SER A 520 -6.59 -11.89 -46.44
CA SER A 520 -7.58 -12.97 -46.60
C SER A 520 -7.04 -14.18 -47.33
N ASN A 521 -7.76 -15.31 -47.23
CA ASN A 521 -7.50 -16.51 -48.06
C ASN A 521 -8.12 -16.40 -49.47
N LYS A 522 -8.99 -15.42 -49.73
CA LYS A 522 -9.52 -15.06 -51.05
C LYS A 522 -9.00 -13.68 -51.49
N TYR A 523 -9.12 -13.33 -52.78
CA TYR A 523 -8.73 -12.00 -53.27
C TYR A 523 -9.72 -10.94 -52.78
N LEU A 524 -9.35 -10.19 -51.74
CA LEU A 524 -10.07 -9.04 -51.23
C LEU A 524 -9.09 -7.89 -51.03
N LEU A 525 -9.48 -6.70 -51.47
CA LEU A 525 -8.75 -5.46 -51.20
C LEU A 525 -9.23 -4.92 -49.85
N PHE A 526 -8.29 -4.63 -48.96
CA PHE A 526 -8.53 -3.97 -47.69
C PHE A 526 -7.85 -2.60 -47.74
N GLU A 527 -8.50 -1.55 -47.25
CA GLU A 527 -7.86 -0.26 -47.03
C GLU A 527 -6.81 -0.40 -45.92
N GLU A 528 -5.74 0.41 -45.98
CA GLU A 528 -4.76 0.49 -44.89
C GLU A 528 -5.49 0.92 -43.62
N ASN A 529 -5.40 0.07 -42.59
CA ASN A 529 -6.14 0.25 -41.36
C ASN A 529 -5.14 0.68 -40.27
N ASN A 530 -5.26 1.92 -39.81
CA ASN A 530 -4.44 2.49 -38.74
C ASN A 530 -5.05 2.27 -37.33
N HIS A 531 -6.04 1.38 -37.19
CA HIS A 531 -6.64 1.11 -35.89
C HIS A 531 -5.66 0.34 -34.98
N GLU A 532 -5.30 0.99 -33.88
CA GLU A 532 -4.35 0.49 -32.88
C GLU A 532 -4.91 -0.68 -32.03
N GLU A 533 -6.25 -0.80 -31.90
CA GLU A 533 -6.91 -1.78 -31.03
C GLU A 533 -7.66 -2.86 -31.82
N ALA A 534 -7.37 -4.13 -31.50
CA ALA A 534 -8.04 -5.30 -32.10
C ALA A 534 -9.57 -5.27 -31.91
N ASP A 535 -10.03 -4.71 -30.79
CA ASP A 535 -11.45 -4.65 -30.42
C ASP A 535 -12.27 -3.80 -31.39
N THR A 536 -11.76 -2.60 -31.70
CA THR A 536 -12.42 -1.69 -32.63
C THR A 536 -12.36 -2.22 -34.06
N LEU A 537 -11.23 -2.83 -34.43
CA LEU A 537 -11.07 -3.48 -35.73
C LEU A 537 -12.07 -4.63 -35.91
N LEU A 538 -12.28 -5.44 -34.86
CA LEU A 538 -13.22 -6.55 -34.87
C LEU A 538 -14.66 -6.08 -35.16
N ILE A 539 -15.08 -4.97 -34.52
CA ILE A 539 -16.38 -4.36 -34.77
C ILE A 539 -16.48 -3.82 -36.21
N HIS A 540 -15.46 -3.11 -36.68
CA HIS A 540 -15.42 -2.58 -38.04
C HIS A 540 -15.57 -3.69 -39.09
N GLN A 541 -14.81 -4.78 -38.95
CA GLN A 541 -14.92 -5.94 -39.85
C GLN A 541 -16.28 -6.62 -39.77
N ALA A 542 -16.88 -6.69 -38.58
CA ALA A 542 -18.21 -7.24 -38.40
C ALA A 542 -19.31 -6.41 -39.07
N VAL A 543 -19.19 -5.08 -39.04
CA VAL A 543 -20.08 -4.16 -39.77
C VAL A 543 -19.93 -4.37 -41.28
N LEU A 544 -18.70 -4.42 -41.80
CA LEU A 544 -18.47 -4.70 -43.22
C LEU A 544 -19.01 -6.08 -43.64
N ALA A 545 -18.82 -7.10 -42.81
CA ALA A 545 -19.36 -8.43 -43.04
C ALA A 545 -20.89 -8.41 -43.06
N SER A 546 -21.52 -7.62 -42.18
CA SER A 546 -22.97 -7.50 -42.11
C SER A 546 -23.58 -6.86 -43.36
N HIS A 547 -22.88 -5.90 -43.98
CA HIS A 547 -23.30 -5.29 -45.25
C HIS A 547 -23.14 -6.21 -46.46
N ARG A 548 -22.20 -7.15 -46.40
CA ARG A 548 -21.84 -8.02 -47.54
C ARG A 548 -22.55 -9.37 -47.54
N ASN A 549 -23.27 -9.71 -46.47
CA ASN A 549 -23.94 -10.99 -46.32
C ASN A 549 -25.47 -10.80 -46.23
N PRO A 550 -26.26 -11.83 -46.61
CA PRO A 550 -27.71 -11.82 -46.47
C PRO A 550 -28.16 -11.56 -45.02
N ALA A 551 -29.34 -10.94 -44.86
CA ALA A 551 -29.84 -10.50 -43.55
C ALA A 551 -30.13 -11.64 -42.55
N ASP A 552 -30.30 -12.87 -43.04
CA ASP A 552 -30.50 -14.10 -42.26
C ASP A 552 -29.19 -14.79 -41.86
N ALA A 553 -28.04 -14.33 -42.38
CA ALA A 553 -26.74 -14.86 -42.03
C ALA A 553 -26.43 -14.69 -40.53
N GLN A 554 -25.73 -15.66 -39.96
CA GLN A 554 -25.34 -15.66 -38.56
C GLN A 554 -23.99 -14.95 -38.38
N LEU A 555 -23.94 -14.02 -37.43
CA LEU A 555 -22.70 -13.39 -36.99
C LEU A 555 -22.39 -13.84 -35.57
N MET A 556 -21.17 -14.34 -35.36
CA MET A 556 -20.72 -14.80 -34.04
C MET A 556 -19.37 -14.20 -33.69
N PHE A 557 -19.32 -13.47 -32.58
CA PHE A 557 -18.09 -12.97 -31.97
C PHE A 557 -17.56 -14.00 -30.98
N PHE A 558 -16.24 -14.21 -30.97
CA PHE A 558 -15.56 -15.04 -29.98
C PHE A 558 -14.61 -14.14 -29.20
N SER A 559 -15.05 -13.70 -28.02
CA SER A 559 -14.19 -12.94 -27.12
C SER A 559 -14.65 -13.12 -25.67
N PRO A 560 -13.72 -13.41 -24.73
CA PRO A 560 -14.03 -13.40 -23.32
C PRO A 560 -14.19 -11.97 -22.75
N ASP A 561 -13.80 -10.94 -23.51
CA ASP A 561 -13.69 -9.58 -23.01
C ASP A 561 -15.03 -8.85 -23.00
N THR A 562 -15.37 -8.25 -21.86
CA THR A 562 -16.62 -7.51 -21.68
C THR A 562 -16.71 -6.26 -22.55
N ASP A 563 -15.56 -5.73 -22.98
CA ASP A 563 -15.46 -4.52 -23.78
C ASP A 563 -16.02 -4.78 -25.19
N ILE A 564 -15.79 -5.98 -25.75
CA ILE A 564 -16.42 -6.43 -27.00
C ILE A 564 -17.93 -6.56 -26.84
N LEU A 565 -18.42 -7.15 -25.74
CA LEU A 565 -19.87 -7.25 -25.50
C LEU A 565 -20.53 -5.85 -25.51
N VAL A 566 -19.89 -4.87 -24.86
CA VAL A 566 -20.36 -3.48 -24.83
C VAL A 566 -20.34 -2.87 -26.23
N LEU A 567 -19.25 -3.04 -26.98
CA LEU A 567 -19.12 -2.47 -28.33
C LEU A 567 -20.05 -3.13 -29.36
N VAL A 568 -20.23 -4.45 -29.30
CA VAL A 568 -21.18 -5.19 -30.15
C VAL A 568 -22.61 -4.73 -29.85
N THR A 569 -22.97 -4.60 -28.56
CA THR A 569 -24.30 -4.11 -28.18
C THR A 569 -24.52 -2.67 -28.61
N ALA A 570 -23.51 -1.80 -28.50
CA ALA A 570 -23.59 -0.40 -28.92
C ALA A 570 -23.70 -0.22 -30.44
N ASN A 571 -23.22 -1.17 -31.24
CA ASN A 571 -23.21 -1.11 -32.70
C ASN A 571 -24.17 -2.12 -33.35
N TYR A 572 -25.03 -2.78 -32.58
CA TYR A 572 -25.93 -3.83 -33.07
C TYR A 572 -26.85 -3.36 -34.21
N ASP A 573 -27.22 -2.07 -34.25
CA ASP A 573 -28.02 -1.48 -35.33
C ASP A 573 -27.32 -1.48 -36.70
N LEU A 574 -26.01 -1.71 -36.74
CA LEU A 574 -25.19 -1.83 -37.95
C LEU A 574 -24.79 -3.29 -38.26
N LEU A 575 -25.25 -4.25 -37.46
CA LEU A 575 -24.89 -5.66 -37.55
C LEU A 575 -26.07 -6.52 -38.04
N LEU A 576 -25.77 -7.77 -38.43
CA LEU A 576 -26.80 -8.77 -38.77
C LEU A 576 -27.74 -9.03 -37.59
N LYS A 577 -29.02 -9.30 -37.87
CA LYS A 577 -30.02 -9.55 -36.81
C LYS A 577 -29.61 -10.74 -35.94
N ASN A 578 -29.12 -11.81 -36.57
CA ASN A 578 -28.65 -13.02 -35.91
C ASN A 578 -27.20 -12.87 -35.37
N THR A 579 -26.96 -11.84 -34.56
CA THR A 579 -25.66 -11.59 -33.93
C THR A 579 -25.59 -12.15 -32.50
N SER A 580 -24.55 -12.95 -32.25
CA SER A 580 -24.26 -13.54 -30.94
C SER A 580 -22.79 -13.35 -30.55
N ILE A 581 -22.51 -13.43 -29.26
CA ILE A 581 -21.15 -13.44 -28.72
C ILE A 581 -20.95 -14.64 -27.80
N SER A 582 -19.87 -15.38 -28.02
CA SER A 582 -19.44 -16.49 -27.18
C SER A 582 -18.45 -15.98 -26.14
N MET A 583 -18.84 -16.08 -24.87
CA MET A 583 -18.04 -15.69 -23.70
C MET A 583 -17.77 -16.93 -22.82
N ALA A 584 -16.85 -16.80 -21.85
CA ALA A 584 -16.56 -17.89 -20.90
C ALA A 584 -17.79 -18.37 -20.10
N SER A 585 -18.78 -17.50 -19.90
CA SER A 585 -20.05 -17.81 -19.22
C SER A 585 -21.12 -18.43 -20.14
N GLY A 586 -20.85 -18.59 -21.43
CA GLY A 586 -21.78 -19.09 -22.44
C GLY A 586 -22.01 -18.12 -23.60
N VAL A 587 -22.86 -18.52 -24.55
CA VAL A 587 -23.23 -17.73 -25.73
C VAL A 587 -24.38 -16.79 -25.38
N VAL A 588 -24.21 -15.51 -25.71
CA VAL A 588 -25.20 -14.45 -25.48
C VAL A 588 -25.73 -13.96 -26.83
N GLN A 589 -27.05 -13.93 -26.98
CA GLN A 589 -27.72 -13.27 -28.11
C GLN A 589 -27.82 -11.77 -27.85
N ILE A 590 -27.48 -10.94 -28.84
CA ILE A 590 -27.40 -9.48 -28.64
C ILE A 590 -28.75 -8.80 -28.81
N GLU A 591 -29.62 -9.33 -29.68
CA GLU A 591 -30.93 -8.73 -29.97
C GLU A 591 -31.78 -8.47 -28.71
N PRO A 592 -31.96 -9.42 -27.77
CA PRO A 592 -32.80 -9.18 -26.59
C PRO A 592 -32.24 -8.09 -25.68
N LEU A 593 -30.91 -8.00 -25.58
CA LEU A 593 -30.23 -6.96 -24.80
C LEU A 593 -30.42 -5.58 -25.44
N TRP A 594 -30.27 -5.50 -26.76
CA TRP A 594 -30.45 -4.26 -27.50
C TRP A 594 -31.90 -3.77 -27.44
N GLN A 595 -32.88 -4.67 -27.58
CA GLN A 595 -34.30 -4.34 -27.44
C GLN A 595 -34.66 -3.87 -26.02
N ALA A 596 -34.13 -4.51 -24.98
CA ALA A 596 -34.41 -4.14 -23.58
C ALA A 596 -33.83 -2.76 -23.20
N LEU A 597 -32.66 -2.41 -23.75
CA LEU A 597 -31.98 -1.15 -23.46
C LEU A 597 -32.44 -0.01 -24.36
N GLY A 598 -32.79 -0.31 -25.62
CA GLY A 598 -33.16 0.67 -26.63
C GLY A 598 -31.96 1.41 -27.24
N LYS A 599 -32.12 1.89 -28.48
CA LYS A 599 -31.05 2.46 -29.31
C LYS A 599 -30.20 3.52 -28.58
N GLU A 600 -30.83 4.54 -28.00
CA GLU A 600 -30.14 5.63 -27.32
C GLU A 600 -29.25 5.16 -26.16
N ARG A 601 -29.79 4.28 -25.29
CA ARG A 601 -29.02 3.77 -24.14
C ARG A 601 -27.90 2.85 -24.57
N THR A 602 -28.12 2.02 -25.61
CA THR A 602 -27.06 1.15 -26.15
C THR A 602 -25.90 1.95 -26.74
N LYS A 603 -26.18 3.06 -27.45
CA LYS A 603 -25.13 3.96 -27.96
C LYS A 603 -24.34 4.66 -26.84
N ALA A 604 -24.97 4.90 -25.69
CA ALA A 604 -24.31 5.49 -24.53
C ALA A 604 -23.52 4.49 -23.66
N LEU A 605 -23.69 3.16 -23.85
CA LEU A 605 -23.03 2.13 -23.04
C LEU A 605 -21.50 2.26 -22.97
N PRO A 606 -20.76 2.56 -24.07
CA PRO A 606 -19.31 2.73 -23.98
C PRO A 606 -18.89 3.84 -23.02
N ALA A 607 -19.64 4.95 -22.97
CA ALA A 607 -19.38 6.05 -22.06
C ALA A 607 -19.64 5.66 -20.59
N PHE A 608 -20.74 4.97 -20.31
CA PHE A 608 -21.03 4.46 -18.96
C PHE A 608 -20.04 3.38 -18.51
N HIS A 609 -19.62 2.51 -19.43
CA HIS A 609 -18.59 1.50 -19.16
C HIS A 609 -17.27 2.15 -18.74
N ALA A 610 -16.88 3.25 -19.41
CA ALA A 610 -15.70 4.04 -19.08
C ALA A 610 -15.74 4.65 -17.66
N PHE A 611 -16.92 4.94 -17.09
CA PHE A 611 -17.02 5.47 -15.72
C PHE A 611 -16.54 4.47 -14.65
N THR A 612 -16.66 3.18 -14.95
CA THR A 612 -16.17 2.11 -14.06
C THR A 612 -14.68 1.82 -14.22
N GLY A 613 -14.02 2.55 -15.13
CA GLY A 613 -12.62 2.41 -15.53
C GLY A 613 -12.47 1.43 -16.70
N ALA A 614 -11.77 1.86 -17.75
CA ALA A 614 -11.27 1.02 -18.84
C ALA A 614 -9.73 1.07 -18.85
N ASP A 615 -9.08 0.30 -19.74
CA ASP A 615 -7.62 0.13 -19.75
C ASP A 615 -6.83 1.46 -19.81
N ASN A 616 -7.44 2.49 -20.42
CA ASN A 616 -6.80 3.78 -20.70
C ASN A 616 -7.46 4.96 -19.94
N THR A 617 -8.53 4.72 -19.16
CA THR A 617 -9.31 5.78 -18.49
C THR A 617 -9.40 5.57 -16.98
N GLY A 618 -9.23 6.66 -16.23
CA GLY A 618 -9.41 6.65 -14.78
C GLY A 618 -10.85 6.32 -14.40
N ARG A 619 -11.03 5.51 -13.35
CA ARG A 619 -12.35 5.18 -12.79
C ARG A 619 -12.88 6.31 -11.91
N PHE A 620 -14.19 6.60 -11.99
CA PHE A 620 -14.83 7.50 -11.04
C PHE A 620 -14.89 6.89 -9.63
N SER A 621 -14.47 7.67 -8.63
CA SER A 621 -14.46 7.24 -7.24
C SER A 621 -15.87 6.82 -6.79
N ARG A 622 -15.96 5.63 -6.18
CA ARG A 622 -17.19 5.00 -5.65
C ARG A 622 -18.22 4.50 -6.68
N ILE A 623 -18.03 4.73 -7.98
CA ILE A 623 -18.90 4.16 -9.03
C ILE A 623 -18.37 2.77 -9.41
N ARG A 624 -19.24 1.75 -9.45
CA ARG A 624 -18.96 0.36 -9.88
C ARG A 624 -19.94 0.00 -10.99
N LYS A 625 -19.74 -1.11 -11.72
CA LYS A 625 -20.70 -1.58 -12.75
C LYS A 625 -22.16 -1.73 -12.29
N ALA A 626 -22.39 -1.84 -10.98
CA ALA A 626 -23.72 -1.94 -10.37
C ALA A 626 -24.29 -0.61 -9.83
N THR A 627 -23.49 0.47 -9.85
CA THR A 627 -23.84 1.83 -9.39
C THR A 627 -24.02 2.71 -10.59
#